data_AF-A0A6B2V2A5-F1
#
_entry.id   AF-A0A6B2V2A5-F1
#
_cell.length_a   1.000
_cell.length_b   1.000
_cell.length_c   1.000
_cell.angle_alpha   90.00
_cell.angle_beta   90.00
_cell.angle_gamma   90.00
#
_symmetry.space_group_name_H-M   'P 1'
#
loop_
_entity.id
_entity.type
_entity.pdbx_description
1 polymer ?
#
loop_
_entity_poly.entity_id
_entity_poly.type
_entity_poly.pdbx_seq_one_letter_code
_entity_poly.pdbx_strand_id
1 'polypeptide(L)' 'RVLVDRSAAADLVIVGARRGAGQLGLQLGRTAHALLHHARCPVAVVPQRA' A
#
# COMPACT_ATOMS: atom_id res chain seq x y z
N ARG A 1 6.23 -8.30 6.15
CA ARG A 1 7.67 -8.27 5.85
C ARG A 1 7.98 -8.80 4.45
N VAL A 2 7.48 -9.96 4.04
CA VAL A 2 7.69 -10.53 2.70
C VAL A 2 7.59 -9.51 1.54
N LEU A 3 6.56 -8.67 1.50
CA LEU A 3 6.40 -7.68 0.43
C LEU A 3 7.49 -6.58 0.44
N VAL A 4 7.98 -6.19 1.61
CA VAL A 4 9.10 -5.23 1.75
C VAL A 4 10.38 -5.87 1.23
N ASP A 5 10.66 -7.12 1.59
CA ASP A 5 11.88 -7.80 1.14
C ASP A 5 11.86 -8.02 -0.39
N ARG A 6 10.69 -8.41 -0.94
CA ARG A 6 10.49 -8.61 -2.39
C ARG A 6 10.50 -7.31 -3.19
N SER A 7 10.20 -6.17 -2.57
CA SER A 7 10.25 -4.87 -3.26
C SER A 7 11.64 -4.51 -3.79
N ALA A 8 12.71 -5.14 -3.27
CA ALA A 8 14.07 -4.96 -3.76
C ALA A 8 14.27 -5.47 -5.21
N ALA A 9 13.41 -6.38 -5.67
CA ALA A 9 13.51 -7.04 -6.97
C ALA A 9 12.27 -6.76 -7.84
N ALA A 10 11.49 -5.73 -7.51
CA ALA A 10 10.29 -5.35 -8.23
C ALA A 10 10.39 -3.89 -8.68
N ASP A 11 9.83 -3.58 -9.84
CA ASP A 11 9.78 -2.20 -10.34
C ASP A 11 8.64 -1.39 -9.70
N LEU A 12 7.59 -2.08 -9.20
CA LEU A 12 6.42 -1.46 -8.58
C LEU A 12 5.70 -2.45 -7.65
N VAL A 13 5.25 -1.98 -6.48
CA VAL A 13 4.33 -2.73 -5.61
C VAL A 13 2.96 -2.05 -5.60
N ILE A 14 1.91 -2.83 -5.84
CA ILE A 14 0.52 -2.36 -5.84
C ILE A 14 -0.19 -2.92 -4.61
N VAL A 15 -0.83 -2.04 -3.84
CA VAL A 15 -1.64 -2.44 -2.68
C VAL A 15 -2.99 -1.73 -2.67
N GLY A 16 -4.00 -2.44 -2.17
CA GLY A 16 -5.32 -1.87 -1.97
C GLY A 16 -5.39 -1.01 -0.70
N ALA A 17 -6.20 0.06 -0.73
CA ALA A 17 -6.63 0.80 0.46
C ALA A 17 -8.15 0.94 0.47
N ARG A 18 -8.77 0.80 1.64
CA ARG A 18 -10.21 0.99 1.80
C ARG A 18 -10.53 2.47 1.89
N ARG A 19 -11.66 2.86 1.30
CA ARG A 19 -12.26 4.17 1.55
C ARG A 19 -13.59 3.95 2.24
N GLY A 20 -13.67 4.29 3.53
CA GLY A 20 -14.92 4.20 4.29
C GLY A 20 -15.89 5.30 3.88
N ALA A 21 -17.19 4.98 3.88
CA ALA A 21 -18.23 5.96 3.67
C ALA A 21 -18.12 7.10 4.70
N GLY A 22 -18.20 8.35 4.25
CA GLY A 22 -18.12 9.53 5.11
C GLY A 22 -16.71 9.88 5.62
N GLN A 23 -15.66 9.15 5.23
CA GLN A 23 -14.29 9.47 5.63
C GLN A 23 -13.54 10.26 4.56
N LEU A 24 -12.79 11.26 5.03
CA LEU A 24 -11.84 12.01 4.22
C LEU A 24 -10.51 11.23 4.17
N GLY A 25 -10.19 10.69 3.00
CA GLY A 25 -8.91 10.04 2.73
C GLY A 25 -8.96 8.51 2.63
N LEU A 26 -7.77 7.90 2.54
CA LEU A 26 -7.60 6.46 2.46
C LEU A 26 -7.33 5.87 3.84
N GLN A 27 -7.97 4.74 4.15
CA GLN A 27 -7.57 3.93 5.28
C GLN A 27 -6.40 3.02 4.88
N LEU A 28 -5.21 3.38 5.32
CA LEU A 28 -3.99 2.60 5.12
C LEU A 28 -3.94 1.46 6.13
N GLY A 29 -4.05 0.22 5.65
CA GLY A 29 -3.81 -0.96 6.48
C GLY A 29 -2.32 -1.10 6.83
N ARG A 30 -2.00 -1.98 7.80
CA ARG A 30 -0.62 -2.24 8.25
C ARG A 30 0.34 -2.55 7.09
N THR A 31 -0.11 -3.33 6.12
CA THR A 31 0.68 -3.68 4.94
C THR A 31 1.02 -2.46 4.09
N ALA A 32 0.02 -1.63 3.77
CA ALA A 32 0.21 -0.41 2.98
C ALA A 32 1.10 0.60 3.72
N HIS A 33 0.87 0.78 5.03
CA HIS A 33 1.70 1.66 5.86
C HIS A 33 3.17 1.20 5.90
N ALA A 34 3.42 -0.09 6.13
CA ALA A 34 4.79 -0.61 6.15
C ALA A 34 5.49 -0.47 4.79
N LEU A 35 4.77 -0.69 3.68
CA LEU A 35 5.34 -0.52 2.34
C LEU A 35 5.64 0.94 2.01
N LEU A 36 4.76 1.88 2.39
CA LEU A 36 4.99 3.31 2.18
C LEU A 36 6.24 3.82 2.90
N HIS A 37 6.59 3.24 4.04
CA HIS A 37 7.76 3.64 4.81
C HIS A 37 9.04 2.83 4.51
N HIS A 38 8.93 1.61 3.97
CA HIS A 38 10.07 0.69 3.91
C HIS A 38 10.28 -0.03 2.57
N ALA A 39 9.39 0.12 1.59
CA ALA A 39 9.62 -0.48 0.28
C ALA A 39 10.86 0.13 -0.41
N ARG A 40 11.56 -0.70 -1.19
CA ARG A 40 12.73 -0.31 -1.99
C ARG A 40 12.38 0.03 -3.44
N CYS A 41 11.09 0.00 -3.78
CA CYS A 41 10.55 0.42 -5.06
C CYS A 41 9.32 1.33 -4.83
N PRO A 42 8.86 2.05 -5.86
CA PRO A 42 7.60 2.78 -5.79
C PRO A 42 6.42 1.91 -5.31
N VAL A 43 5.47 2.54 -4.61
CA VAL A 43 4.26 1.90 -4.10
C VAL A 43 3.04 2.62 -4.63
N ALA A 44 2.22 1.94 -5.42
CA ALA A 44 0.91 2.43 -5.85
C ALA A 44 -0.17 1.97 -4.88
N VAL A 45 -0.82 2.92 -4.21
CA VAL A 45 -1.96 2.66 -3.34
C VAL A 45 -3.25 2.88 -4.12
N VAL A 46 -3.96 1.79 -4.40
CA VAL A 46 -5.18 1.80 -5.21
C VAL A 46 -6.40 1.75 -4.30
N PRO A 47 -7.31 2.74 -4.36
CA PRO A 47 -8.56 2.69 -3.61
C PRO A 47 -9.41 1.50 -4.06
N GLN A 48 -9.86 0.66 -3.12
CA GLN A 48 -10.89 -0.35 -3.38
C GLN A 48 -12.26 0.24 -3.05
N ARG A 49 -13.23 0.07 -3.94
CA ARG A 49 -14.64 0.32 -3.61
C ARG A 49 -15.11 -0.84 -2.73
N ALA A 50 -15.68 -0.52 -1.57
CA ALA A 50 -16.45 -1.48 -0.79
C ALA A 50 -17.81 -1.68 -1.45
#